data_AF-A0A1I3WVJ4-F1
#
_entry.id   AF-A0A1I3WVJ4-F1
#
_cell.length_a   1.000
_cell.length_b   1.000
_cell.length_c   1.000
_cell.angle_alpha   90.00
_cell.angle_beta   90.00
_cell.angle_gamma   90.00
#
_symmetry.space_group_name_H-M   'P 1'
#
loop_
_entity.id
_entity.type
_entity.pdbx_description
1 polymer ?
#
loop_
_entity_poly.entity_id
_entity_poly.type
_entity_poly.pdbx_seq_one_letter_code
_entity_poly.pdbx_strand_id
1 'polypeptide(L)'
;MRFHCTKKLLDLLGKSSKLYDSDPLPVHPVDKVINQDELYDWHASVTEADGSYIVTFINDLTSFPVAVGLFDLESMHEVFEAFENVLGEVMLRQKIDKQIVFEYLENLEPPVLTKTISRAKTGPLSAVTIDAKNRLYDEEFTTYFDPVEFTIELSEIPRVKNGKAFDPAENWVDIWDERSKLEDGYLRPVVSDEFLTEDGQPTQADWMAFYETVDKIKKAAPWRKISDDELIAVMDPDTEEWIYCSVMGRLGEFSGIGLFEGKKGLESLVKVYSVDHFIPDYQLKSIQDCLLLSFVSRTDIETDNFERLQKLNLLENNYYFLPEIMKHTPGFVPWSILSKAEVRRATLILSQILIVISKLGYEDSLPRLMDGIVTSRFKQEGKWETSEHPLPDLKSLFDQESYVFKNEIVIHQIKKAPKSNISIQVDAAHAPAVLQEHPQDRPYYPIINLCVEEASMEVLSAVTYPEMKQNPEHILECVVEVCKEIRPKEIIVRNHTIEWVLADFCNKSDIKLVIRERLPELDEVIIQMENEFN
;
A
#
# COMPACT_ATOMS: atom_id res chain seq x y z
N MET A 1 -17.64 20.55 -0.23
CA MET A 1 -17.72 20.93 1.21
C MET A 1 -18.03 22.42 1.35
N ARG A 2 -18.84 22.83 2.33
CA ARG A 2 -19.35 24.20 2.47
C ARG A 2 -18.87 24.88 3.74
N PHE A 3 -18.13 25.98 3.58
CA PHE A 3 -17.60 26.78 4.68
C PHE A 3 -18.38 28.09 4.88
N HIS A 4 -18.69 28.37 6.14
CA HIS A 4 -19.41 29.53 6.64
C HIS A 4 -18.46 30.44 7.44
N CYS A 5 -17.90 31.46 6.79
CA CYS A 5 -16.74 32.20 7.32
C CYS A 5 -17.09 33.50 8.04
N THR A 6 -16.26 33.88 9.01
CA THR A 6 -16.20 35.25 9.54
C THR A 6 -15.60 36.22 8.52
N LYS A 7 -15.89 37.53 8.65
CA LYS A 7 -15.33 38.52 7.70
C LYS A 7 -13.80 38.64 7.81
N LYS A 8 -13.20 38.52 9.01
CA LYS A 8 -11.74 38.58 9.15
C LYS A 8 -11.06 37.47 8.33
N LEU A 9 -11.62 36.26 8.32
CA LEU A 9 -11.07 35.15 7.51
C LEU A 9 -11.13 35.47 6.01
N LEU A 10 -12.29 35.93 5.52
CA LEU A 10 -12.46 36.35 4.12
C LEU A 10 -11.54 37.52 3.74
N ASP A 11 -11.33 38.48 4.64
CA ASP A 11 -10.45 39.64 4.44
C ASP A 11 -8.95 39.29 4.47
N LEU A 12 -8.57 38.18 5.11
CA LEU A 12 -7.19 37.67 5.13
C LEU A 12 -6.90 36.84 3.89
N LEU A 13 -7.79 35.90 3.54
CA LEU A 13 -7.71 35.11 2.30
C LEU A 13 -7.66 36.01 1.05
N GLY A 14 -8.48 37.07 1.00
CA GLY A 14 -8.43 38.06 -0.09
C GLY A 14 -7.19 38.97 -0.11
N LYS A 15 -6.27 38.86 0.86
CA LYS A 15 -4.98 39.57 0.87
C LYS A 15 -3.81 38.65 0.54
N SER A 16 -3.87 37.36 0.93
CA SER A 16 -2.87 36.35 0.56
C SER A 16 -2.99 35.87 -0.89
N SER A 17 -4.16 36.06 -1.54
CA SER A 17 -4.49 35.58 -2.89
C SER A 17 -3.67 36.16 -4.07
N LYS A 18 -2.47 36.69 -3.85
CA LYS A 18 -1.57 37.19 -4.91
C LYS A 18 -0.59 36.15 -5.45
N LEU A 19 -0.58 34.93 -4.89
CA LEU A 19 0.41 33.89 -5.17
C LEU A 19 -0.14 32.64 -5.89
N TYR A 20 -1.45 32.58 -6.18
CA TYR A 20 -2.05 31.44 -6.87
C TYR A 20 -2.21 31.66 -8.39
N ASP A 21 -1.64 30.74 -9.16
CA ASP A 21 -1.93 30.51 -10.59
C ASP A 21 -3.03 29.43 -10.80
N SER A 22 -3.66 28.94 -9.73
CA SER A 22 -4.85 28.05 -9.78
C SER A 22 -6.11 28.79 -9.35
N ASP A 23 -7.28 28.29 -9.81
CA ASP A 23 -8.56 28.99 -9.70
C ASP A 23 -8.89 29.50 -8.28
N PRO A 24 -9.36 30.76 -8.14
CA PRO A 24 -9.67 31.34 -6.84
C PRO A 24 -10.88 30.64 -6.20
N LEU A 25 -10.79 30.41 -4.88
CA LEU A 25 -11.86 29.80 -4.09
C LEU A 25 -13.24 30.45 -4.37
N PRO A 26 -14.26 29.68 -4.79
CA PRO A 26 -15.53 30.24 -5.22
C PRO A 26 -16.30 30.84 -4.04
N VAL A 27 -16.31 32.16 -3.97
CA VAL A 27 -17.17 32.92 -3.05
C VAL A 27 -18.56 33.06 -3.69
N HIS A 28 -19.38 32.02 -3.53
CA HIS A 28 -20.70 31.95 -4.13
C HIS A 28 -21.79 31.74 -3.07
N PRO A 29 -22.87 32.55 -3.07
CA PRO A 29 -24.03 32.28 -2.25
C PRO A 29 -24.74 31.04 -2.80
N VAL A 30 -24.42 29.88 -2.26
CA VAL A 30 -25.13 28.63 -2.57
C VAL A 30 -26.60 28.81 -2.18
N ASP A 31 -27.48 28.71 -3.18
CA ASP A 31 -28.93 28.62 -3.00
C ASP A 31 -29.25 27.35 -2.20
N LYS A 32 -30.30 27.39 -1.38
CA LYS A 32 -30.59 26.34 -0.39
C LYS A 32 -30.71 24.96 -1.05
N VAL A 33 -29.65 24.16 -0.97
CA VAL A 33 -29.67 22.74 -1.34
C VAL A 33 -30.63 22.02 -0.39
N ILE A 34 -31.58 21.29 -0.96
CA ILE A 34 -32.65 20.61 -0.21
C ILE A 34 -32.24 19.15 -0.06
N ASN A 35 -31.49 18.85 1.01
CA ASN A 35 -30.90 17.54 1.36
C ASN A 35 -29.90 17.01 0.30
N GLN A 36 -28.72 16.50 0.67
CA GLN A 36 -28.59 15.22 1.38
C GLN A 36 -27.42 15.11 2.37
N ASP A 37 -26.54 16.12 2.44
CA ASP A 37 -25.24 15.97 3.11
C ASP A 37 -24.98 17.04 4.19
N GLU A 38 -25.56 16.81 5.37
CA GLU A 38 -25.49 17.69 6.55
C GLU A 38 -24.12 17.65 7.26
N LEU A 39 -23.27 16.66 6.97
CA LEU A 39 -21.89 16.57 7.50
C LEU A 39 -20.91 17.56 6.85
N TYR A 40 -21.27 18.18 5.73
CA TYR A 40 -20.37 19.00 4.92
C TYR A 40 -20.53 20.52 5.15
N ASP A 41 -21.40 20.95 6.07
CA ASP A 41 -21.54 22.36 6.49
C ASP A 41 -20.69 22.65 7.73
N TRP A 42 -19.80 23.64 7.64
CA TRP A 42 -18.85 24.00 8.71
C TRP A 42 -18.69 25.51 8.90
N HIS A 43 -18.68 25.97 10.14
CA HIS A 43 -18.42 27.36 10.51
C HIS A 43 -16.95 27.64 10.85
N ALA A 44 -16.33 28.59 10.16
CA ALA A 44 -14.94 28.97 10.34
C ALA A 44 -14.76 30.37 10.99
N SER A 45 -14.06 30.43 12.12
CA SER A 45 -13.63 31.66 12.78
C SER A 45 -12.10 31.76 12.79
N VAL A 46 -11.57 32.96 12.60
CA VAL A 46 -10.12 33.23 12.68
C VAL A 46 -9.78 34.04 13.93
N THR A 47 -8.68 33.68 14.56
CA THR A 47 -8.14 34.24 15.79
C THR A 47 -6.70 34.65 15.54
N GLU A 48 -6.24 35.72 16.18
CA GLU A 48 -4.86 36.19 16.08
C GLU A 48 -4.17 35.97 17.43
N ALA A 49 -2.99 35.36 17.38
CA ALA A 49 -2.15 34.98 18.50
C ALA A 49 -0.69 35.29 18.12
N ASP A 50 -0.08 36.25 18.82
CA ASP A 50 1.33 36.65 18.71
C ASP A 50 1.87 36.94 17.29
N GLY A 51 1.01 37.42 16.40
CA GLY A 51 1.32 37.75 15.01
C GLY A 51 0.95 36.66 14.01
N SER A 52 0.68 35.44 14.49
CA SER A 52 0.13 34.33 13.72
C SER A 52 -1.39 34.23 13.84
N TYR A 53 -1.97 33.38 13.00
CA TYR A 53 -3.41 33.15 12.89
C TYR A 53 -3.77 31.68 13.13
N ILE A 54 -4.88 31.49 13.84
CA ILE A 54 -5.50 30.19 14.09
C ILE A 54 -6.90 30.23 13.49
N VAL A 55 -7.31 29.19 12.77
CA VAL A 55 -8.68 29.06 12.26
C VAL A 55 -9.36 27.87 12.93
N THR A 56 -10.49 28.15 13.58
CA THR A 56 -11.35 27.16 14.23
C THR A 56 -12.56 26.91 13.35
N PHE A 57 -12.68 25.68 12.87
CA PHE A 57 -13.82 25.13 12.16
C PHE A 57 -14.73 24.38 13.15
N ILE A 58 -16.04 24.51 13.02
CA ILE A 58 -17.03 23.73 13.79
C ILE A 58 -18.08 23.20 12.83
N ASN A 59 -18.27 21.88 12.81
CA ASN A 59 -19.32 21.23 12.02
C ASN A 59 -20.73 21.66 12.48
N ASP A 60 -21.62 21.95 11.54
CA ASP A 60 -22.94 22.51 11.83
C ASP A 60 -23.89 21.50 12.49
N LEU A 61 -23.76 20.22 12.14
CA LEU A 61 -24.60 19.14 12.66
C LEU A 61 -24.05 18.60 13.99
N THR A 62 -22.79 18.16 14.00
CA THR A 62 -22.18 17.48 15.15
C THR A 62 -21.64 18.45 16.20
N SER A 63 -21.49 19.74 15.88
CA SER A 63 -20.76 20.73 16.70
C SER A 63 -19.30 20.36 16.99
N PHE A 64 -18.73 19.41 16.24
CA PHE A 64 -17.35 18.94 16.39
C PHE A 64 -16.35 20.04 15.99
N PRO A 65 -15.37 20.38 16.85
CA PRO A 65 -14.36 21.40 16.56
C PRO A 65 -13.11 20.81 15.88
N VAL A 66 -12.57 21.54 14.91
CA VAL A 66 -11.23 21.34 14.33
C VAL A 66 -10.52 22.69 14.35
N ALA A 67 -9.31 22.76 14.88
CA ALA A 67 -8.50 23.98 14.90
C ALA A 67 -7.20 23.77 14.12
N VAL A 68 -6.72 24.81 13.43
CA VAL A 68 -5.50 24.80 12.61
C VAL A 68 -4.73 26.12 12.72
N GLY A 69 -3.41 26.08 12.62
CA GLY A 69 -2.49 27.21 12.78
C GLY A 69 -1.02 26.74 12.69
N LEU A 70 -0.01 27.57 12.88
CA LEU A 70 -0.03 29.00 13.22
C LEU A 70 0.35 29.86 12.01
N PHE A 71 -0.58 30.03 11.06
CA PHE A 71 -0.34 30.71 9.79
C PHE A 71 0.16 32.14 9.99
N ASP A 72 1.08 32.59 9.13
CA ASP A 72 1.29 34.02 8.93
C ASP A 72 0.31 34.55 7.87
N LEU A 73 0.38 35.85 7.56
CA LEU A 73 -0.52 36.45 6.57
C LEU A 73 -0.32 35.90 5.15
N GLU A 74 0.86 35.38 4.83
CA GLU A 74 1.24 34.89 3.51
C GLU A 74 0.75 33.43 3.34
N SER A 75 0.93 32.57 4.35
CA SER A 75 0.45 31.18 4.40
C SER A 75 -1.03 30.98 4.77
N MET A 76 -1.78 32.05 5.09
CA MET A 76 -3.24 32.02 5.35
C MET A 76 -4.10 31.28 4.30
N HIS A 77 -3.55 31.03 3.10
CA HIS A 77 -4.22 30.33 2.01
C HIS A 77 -4.25 28.79 2.16
N GLU A 78 -3.32 28.21 2.91
CA GLU A 78 -3.18 26.75 3.18
C GLU A 78 -4.23 26.21 4.16
N VAL A 79 -5.03 27.08 4.75
CA VAL A 79 -5.95 26.78 5.87
C VAL A 79 -6.96 25.65 5.60
N PHE A 80 -7.37 25.43 4.35
CA PHE A 80 -8.32 24.38 3.99
C PHE A 80 -7.64 23.01 3.87
N GLU A 81 -6.44 22.97 3.30
CA GLU A 81 -5.62 21.74 3.28
C GLU A 81 -5.23 21.33 4.70
N ALA A 82 -4.82 22.29 5.54
CA ALA A 82 -4.56 22.04 6.95
C ALA A 82 -5.79 21.50 7.70
N PHE A 83 -6.99 21.98 7.36
CA PHE A 83 -8.24 21.47 7.94
C PHE A 83 -8.50 20.01 7.54
N GLU A 84 -8.29 19.66 6.27
CA GLU A 84 -8.46 18.29 5.77
C GLU A 84 -7.43 17.35 6.41
N ASN A 85 -6.17 17.78 6.49
CA ASN A 85 -5.07 17.06 7.14
C ASN A 85 -5.40 16.76 8.62
N VAL A 86 -5.80 17.77 9.40
CA VAL A 86 -6.16 17.57 10.82
C VAL A 86 -7.46 16.77 10.97
N LEU A 87 -8.46 16.94 10.10
CA LEU A 87 -9.68 16.12 10.14
C LEU A 87 -9.39 14.64 9.83
N GLY A 88 -8.53 14.34 8.86
CA GLY A 88 -8.06 12.98 8.61
C GLY A 88 -7.38 12.37 9.84
N GLU A 89 -6.57 13.17 10.53
CA GLU A 89 -5.93 12.77 11.77
C GLU A 89 -6.93 12.53 12.92
N VAL A 90 -7.98 13.35 13.06
CA VAL A 90 -9.12 13.05 13.97
C VAL A 90 -9.61 11.64 13.72
N MET A 91 -9.93 11.36 12.47
CA MET A 91 -10.62 10.13 12.09
C MET A 91 -9.73 8.91 12.38
N LEU A 92 -8.44 8.97 12.01
CA LEU A 92 -7.48 7.91 12.31
C LEU A 92 -7.21 7.76 13.82
N ARG A 93 -7.01 8.85 14.57
CA ARG A 93 -6.84 8.82 16.05
C ARG A 93 -8.10 8.33 16.78
N GLN A 94 -9.27 8.41 16.16
CA GLN A 94 -10.52 7.85 16.67
C GLN A 94 -10.81 6.42 16.15
N LYS A 95 -9.78 5.73 15.64
CA LYS A 95 -9.84 4.36 15.08
C LYS A 95 -10.94 4.20 14.02
N ILE A 96 -11.21 5.26 13.24
CA ILE A 96 -12.00 5.12 12.01
C ILE A 96 -11.12 4.41 10.99
N ASP A 97 -11.67 3.37 10.40
CA ASP A 97 -11.06 2.58 9.35
C ASP A 97 -10.43 3.47 8.26
N LYS A 98 -9.19 3.15 7.90
CA LYS A 98 -8.35 3.96 7.01
C LYS A 98 -8.95 4.10 5.60
N GLN A 99 -9.66 3.08 5.11
CA GLN A 99 -10.39 3.14 3.84
C GLN A 99 -11.56 4.13 3.94
N ILE A 100 -12.33 4.08 5.03
CA ILE A 100 -13.42 5.05 5.28
C ILE A 100 -12.88 6.48 5.41
N VAL A 101 -11.74 6.69 6.08
CA VAL A 101 -11.10 8.02 6.14
C VAL A 101 -10.67 8.47 4.76
N PHE A 102 -10.01 7.60 3.99
CA PHE A 102 -9.52 7.91 2.65
C PHE A 102 -10.66 8.22 1.68
N GLU A 103 -11.68 7.37 1.61
CA GLU A 103 -12.87 7.61 0.80
C GLU A 103 -13.58 8.90 1.19
N TYR A 104 -13.72 9.20 2.49
CA TYR A 104 -14.34 10.43 2.94
C TYR A 104 -13.56 11.67 2.48
N LEU A 105 -12.22 11.66 2.65
CA LEU A 105 -11.35 12.78 2.25
C LEU A 105 -11.24 12.91 0.72
N GLU A 106 -11.14 11.80 -0.04
CA GLU A 106 -11.12 11.84 -1.51
C GLU A 106 -12.44 12.34 -2.11
N ASN A 107 -13.58 12.08 -1.45
CA ASN A 107 -14.90 12.55 -1.85
C ASN A 107 -15.27 13.93 -1.28
N LEU A 108 -14.39 14.60 -0.52
CA LEU A 108 -14.62 15.99 -0.13
C LEU A 108 -14.68 16.88 -1.38
N GLU A 109 -15.89 17.35 -1.75
CA GLU A 109 -15.99 18.35 -2.80
C GLU A 109 -15.18 19.61 -2.40
N PRO A 110 -14.59 20.34 -3.37
CA PRO A 110 -13.75 21.51 -3.09
C PRO A 110 -14.37 22.53 -2.11
N PRO A 111 -13.54 23.24 -1.34
CA PRO A 111 -13.99 24.25 -0.37
C PRO A 111 -14.80 25.38 -1.03
N VAL A 112 -16.12 25.42 -0.79
CA VAL A 112 -17.00 26.52 -1.23
C VAL A 112 -17.23 27.52 -0.11
N LEU A 113 -16.88 28.78 -0.34
CA LEU A 113 -17.02 29.87 0.62
C LEU A 113 -18.38 30.55 0.45
N THR A 114 -19.33 30.19 1.30
CA THR A 114 -20.75 30.46 1.00
C THR A 114 -21.26 31.84 1.47
N LYS A 115 -21.00 32.22 2.73
CA LYS A 115 -21.60 33.40 3.37
C LYS A 115 -20.70 33.99 4.47
N THR A 116 -20.66 35.32 4.58
CA THR A 116 -20.19 36.01 5.78
C THR A 116 -21.26 35.96 6.85
N ILE A 117 -20.99 35.39 8.03
CA ILE A 117 -21.96 35.32 9.12
C ILE A 117 -21.60 36.30 10.24
N SER A 118 -22.40 37.36 10.38
CA SER A 118 -22.41 38.21 11.57
C SER A 118 -23.20 37.50 12.68
N ARG A 119 -22.51 36.80 13.59
CA ARG A 119 -23.15 35.94 14.60
C ARG A 119 -23.60 36.72 15.84
N ALA A 120 -24.86 36.52 16.20
CA ALA A 120 -25.44 36.96 17.48
C ALA A 120 -26.54 36.00 17.99
N LYS A 121 -26.54 34.72 17.53
CA LYS A 121 -27.67 33.80 17.77
C LYS A 121 -27.37 32.29 17.73
N THR A 122 -26.12 31.87 17.69
CA THR A 122 -25.71 30.44 17.66
C THR A 122 -24.53 30.18 18.60
N GLY A 123 -24.22 28.89 18.83
CA GLY A 123 -23.33 28.44 19.90
C GLY A 123 -21.93 29.07 19.92
N PRO A 124 -21.28 29.11 21.10
CA PRO A 124 -20.04 29.86 21.32
C PRO A 124 -18.82 29.18 20.70
N LEU A 125 -18.69 29.33 19.38
CA LEU A 125 -17.43 29.20 18.64
C LEU A 125 -16.31 30.03 19.30
N SER A 126 -16.67 31.18 19.90
CA SER A 126 -15.80 31.99 20.74
C SER A 126 -15.19 31.26 21.94
N ALA A 127 -15.85 30.24 22.50
CA ALA A 127 -15.31 29.49 23.64
C ALA A 127 -14.21 28.52 23.19
N VAL A 128 -14.41 27.80 22.08
CA VAL A 128 -13.37 26.94 21.46
C VAL A 128 -12.19 27.79 20.99
N THR A 129 -12.47 28.95 20.38
CA THR A 129 -11.46 29.95 20.03
C THR A 129 -10.68 30.47 21.26
N ILE A 130 -11.30 30.56 22.44
CA ILE A 130 -10.62 30.95 23.68
C ILE A 130 -9.83 29.80 24.29
N ASP A 131 -10.34 28.56 24.22
CA ASP A 131 -9.66 27.34 24.67
C ASP A 131 -8.35 27.13 23.88
N ALA A 132 -8.46 27.14 22.54
CA ALA A 132 -7.32 27.02 21.61
C ALA A 132 -6.34 28.16 21.76
N LYS A 133 -6.84 29.37 22.09
CA LYS A 133 -5.96 30.47 22.44
C LYS A 133 -5.23 30.19 23.75
N ASN A 134 -5.92 29.80 24.82
CA ASN A 134 -5.32 29.63 26.14
C ASN A 134 -4.29 28.49 26.18
N ARG A 135 -4.59 27.35 25.55
CA ARG A 135 -3.72 26.16 25.52
C ARG A 135 -2.40 26.39 24.78
N LEU A 136 -2.40 27.24 23.75
CA LEU A 136 -1.17 27.72 23.08
C LEU A 136 -0.28 28.60 23.95
N TYR A 137 -0.80 29.15 25.07
CA TYR A 137 -0.06 30.00 26.00
C TYR A 137 0.21 29.36 27.37
N ASP A 138 -0.10 28.07 27.54
CA ASP A 138 0.17 27.36 28.80
C ASP A 138 1.59 26.76 28.75
N GLU A 139 2.50 27.26 29.59
CA GLU A 139 3.95 27.00 29.48
C GLU A 139 4.38 25.55 29.84
N GLU A 140 3.46 24.66 30.23
CA GLU A 140 3.77 23.27 30.63
C GLU A 140 3.90 22.27 29.45
N PHE A 141 3.74 22.68 28.19
CA PHE A 141 4.05 21.84 27.01
C PHE A 141 5.12 22.47 26.10
N THR A 142 6.35 21.98 26.24
CA THR A 142 7.51 22.23 25.35
C THR A 142 8.22 20.87 25.13
N THR A 143 8.81 20.50 24.00
CA THR A 143 8.97 21.06 22.62
C THR A 143 9.17 19.84 21.65
N TYR A 144 9.53 19.86 20.36
CA TYR A 144 10.35 20.78 19.52
C TYR A 144 10.08 20.53 18.02
N PHE A 145 10.55 21.43 17.17
CA PHE A 145 10.55 21.44 15.69
C PHE A 145 9.22 21.79 14.98
N ASP A 146 9.23 23.00 14.44
CA ASP A 146 8.27 23.61 13.54
C ASP A 146 8.19 22.86 12.18
N PRO A 147 7.04 22.90 11.46
CA PRO A 147 5.87 23.74 11.71
C PRO A 147 4.71 22.96 12.37
N VAL A 148 4.38 23.36 13.61
CA VAL A 148 3.11 23.20 14.34
C VAL A 148 2.15 22.09 13.84
N GLU A 149 2.22 20.90 14.44
CA GLU A 149 1.03 20.02 14.54
C GLU A 149 -0.05 20.74 15.35
N PHE A 150 -1.28 20.84 14.82
CA PHE A 150 -2.36 21.55 15.50
C PHE A 150 -3.36 20.60 16.14
N THR A 151 -3.21 20.40 17.45
CA THR A 151 -3.98 19.45 18.25
C THR A 151 -5.49 19.69 18.18
N ILE A 152 -6.25 18.59 18.09
CA ILE A 152 -7.72 18.60 18.03
C ILE A 152 -8.28 18.80 19.44
N GLU A 153 -8.71 20.02 19.75
CA GLU A 153 -9.23 20.36 21.06
C GLU A 153 -10.71 20.01 21.24
N LEU A 154 -10.94 18.88 21.91
CA LEU A 154 -12.22 18.60 22.54
C LEU A 154 -12.39 19.50 23.76
N SER A 155 -13.40 20.38 23.72
CA SER A 155 -13.72 21.29 24.82
C SER A 155 -14.18 20.50 26.06
N GLU A 156 -13.28 20.34 27.03
CA GLU A 156 -13.51 19.69 28.33
C GLU A 156 -14.46 20.48 29.26
N ILE A 157 -14.94 21.64 28.82
CA ILE A 157 -15.86 22.49 29.59
C ILE A 157 -17.31 22.12 29.21
N PRO A 158 -18.07 21.44 30.09
CA PRO A 158 -19.42 21.01 29.79
C PRO A 158 -20.35 22.19 29.51
N ARG A 159 -21.04 22.12 28.37
CA ARG A 159 -21.84 23.25 27.84
C ARG A 159 -23.23 23.23 28.43
N VAL A 160 -23.66 24.34 29.04
CA VAL A 160 -25.02 24.46 29.58
C VAL A 160 -25.99 25.02 28.54
N LYS A 161 -26.91 24.19 28.05
CA LYS A 161 -28.03 24.59 27.17
C LYS A 161 -29.36 24.25 27.84
N ASN A 162 -30.23 25.26 27.99
CA ASN A 162 -31.52 25.14 28.70
C ASN A 162 -31.39 24.54 30.12
N GLY A 163 -30.29 24.80 30.82
CA GLY A 163 -30.02 24.29 32.17
C GLY A 163 -29.47 22.86 32.24
N LYS A 164 -29.23 22.18 31.11
CA LYS A 164 -28.52 20.90 31.06
C LYS A 164 -27.10 21.10 30.56
N ALA A 165 -26.13 20.52 31.29
CA ALA A 165 -24.79 20.26 30.79
C ALA A 165 -24.83 19.18 29.69
N PHE A 166 -23.95 19.28 28.70
CA PHE A 166 -23.66 18.26 27.70
C PHE A 166 -22.22 18.47 27.18
N ASP A 167 -21.52 17.39 26.84
CA ASP A 167 -20.15 17.44 26.31
C ASP A 167 -20.11 17.20 24.79
N PRO A 168 -19.10 17.72 24.07
CA PRO A 168 -19.10 17.70 22.59
C PRO A 168 -19.01 16.31 21.96
N ALA A 169 -18.54 15.31 22.71
CA ALA A 169 -18.20 13.98 22.20
C ALA A 169 -19.03 12.83 22.79
N GLU A 170 -19.99 13.08 23.69
CA GLU A 170 -20.71 12.01 24.42
C GLU A 170 -21.36 10.97 23.49
N ASN A 171 -21.91 11.39 22.33
CA ASN A 171 -22.55 10.48 21.39
C ASN A 171 -21.58 9.67 20.49
N TRP A 172 -20.27 9.85 20.60
CA TRP A 172 -19.29 9.10 19.80
C TRP A 172 -18.80 7.82 20.50
N VAL A 173 -18.83 7.78 21.84
CA VAL A 173 -18.39 6.61 22.63
C VAL A 173 -19.29 5.40 22.40
N ASP A 174 -20.59 5.60 22.17
CA ASP A 174 -21.52 4.51 21.87
C ASP A 174 -21.32 3.89 20.47
N ILE A 175 -20.52 4.52 19.61
CA ILE A 175 -20.13 4.01 18.27
C ILE A 175 -18.76 3.25 18.36
N TRP A 176 -18.15 3.14 19.56
CA TRP A 176 -16.74 2.76 19.78
C TRP A 176 -16.47 1.28 20.16
N ASP A 177 -17.25 0.65 21.07
CA ASP A 177 -17.01 -0.76 21.50
C ASP A 177 -17.09 -1.73 20.32
N GLU A 178 -18.00 -1.45 19.39
CA GLU A 178 -18.25 -2.36 18.27
C GLU A 178 -17.03 -2.51 17.35
N ARG A 179 -16.16 -1.49 17.28
CA ARG A 179 -14.95 -1.50 16.43
C ARG A 179 -13.64 -1.80 17.16
N SER A 180 -13.59 -1.64 18.49
CA SER A 180 -12.35 -1.70 19.27
C SER A 180 -11.82 -3.10 19.60
N LYS A 181 -12.27 -4.14 18.88
CA LYS A 181 -11.96 -5.56 19.16
C LYS A 181 -10.88 -6.16 18.25
N LEU A 182 -10.33 -5.36 17.35
CA LEU A 182 -9.32 -5.78 16.38
C LEU A 182 -8.06 -4.93 16.55
N GLU A 183 -6.91 -5.57 16.31
CA GLU A 183 -5.60 -4.99 16.02
C GLU A 183 -4.88 -4.21 17.16
N ASP A 184 -3.95 -4.92 17.80
CA ASP A 184 -2.71 -4.39 18.41
C ASP A 184 -1.55 -5.26 17.92
N GLY A 185 -0.63 -4.73 17.11
CA GLY A 185 0.53 -5.50 16.63
C GLY A 185 1.51 -4.76 15.69
N TYR A 186 2.80 -4.83 16.05
CA TYR A 186 4.00 -4.63 15.22
C TYR A 186 4.36 -3.23 14.69
N LEU A 187 5.39 -2.64 15.30
CA LEU A 187 6.42 -1.85 14.61
C LEU A 187 7.79 -2.06 15.29
N ARG A 188 8.81 -2.52 14.55
CA ARG A 188 10.26 -2.35 14.85
C ARG A 188 11.09 -2.45 13.56
N PRO A 189 12.04 -1.53 13.29
CA PRO A 189 12.92 -1.60 12.13
C PRO A 189 14.27 -2.28 12.43
N VAL A 190 14.91 -2.82 11.39
CA VAL A 190 16.33 -3.24 11.37
C VAL A 190 16.94 -2.91 10.01
N VAL A 191 18.00 -2.10 10.02
CA VAL A 191 18.82 -1.69 8.86
C VAL A 191 19.84 -2.79 8.51
N SER A 192 20.35 -2.80 7.28
CA SER A 192 21.05 -3.94 6.67
C SER A 192 21.84 -3.55 5.41
N ASP A 193 22.43 -4.54 4.72
CA ASP A 193 23.29 -4.41 3.55
C ASP A 193 22.73 -5.14 2.30
N GLU A 194 22.74 -4.43 1.16
CA GLU A 194 23.83 -4.70 0.23
C GLU A 194 24.89 -3.61 0.47
N PHE A 195 26.17 -3.96 0.64
CA PHE A 195 27.26 -2.99 0.65
C PHE A 195 27.44 -2.39 -0.76
N LEU A 196 26.54 -1.49 -1.13
CA LEU A 196 26.72 -0.57 -2.25
C LEU A 196 27.99 0.22 -1.97
N THR A 197 28.97 0.13 -2.87
CA THR A 197 30.12 1.05 -2.87
C THR A 197 29.61 2.49 -2.98
N GLU A 198 30.41 3.48 -2.55
CA GLU A 198 29.99 4.90 -2.64
C GLU A 198 29.51 5.29 -4.05
N ASP A 199 30.11 4.71 -5.10
CA ASP A 199 29.71 4.91 -6.49
C ASP A 199 28.33 4.30 -6.86
N GLY A 200 27.95 3.21 -6.19
CA GLY A 200 26.71 2.45 -6.40
C GLY A 200 25.50 2.96 -5.60
N GLN A 201 25.71 3.80 -4.59
CA GLN A 201 24.62 4.43 -3.84
C GLN A 201 23.96 5.58 -4.64
N PRO A 202 22.62 5.76 -4.58
CA PRO A 202 21.97 6.90 -5.19
C PRO A 202 22.37 8.19 -4.49
N THR A 203 22.73 9.21 -5.27
CA THR A 203 23.07 10.53 -4.72
C THR A 203 21.81 11.29 -4.31
N GLN A 204 21.98 12.34 -3.50
CA GLN A 204 20.87 13.26 -3.17
C GLN A 204 20.15 13.79 -4.43
N ALA A 205 20.88 14.06 -5.51
CA ALA A 205 20.29 14.51 -6.77
C ALA A 205 19.48 13.41 -7.48
N ASP A 206 19.90 12.15 -7.39
CA ASP A 206 19.15 11.01 -7.94
C ASP A 206 17.81 10.84 -7.19
N TRP A 207 17.82 10.95 -5.85
CA TRP A 207 16.60 10.89 -5.04
C TRP A 207 15.67 12.10 -5.21
N MET A 208 16.19 13.32 -5.32
CA MET A 208 15.36 14.50 -5.59
C MET A 208 14.63 14.37 -6.94
N ALA A 209 15.33 13.93 -8.00
CA ALA A 209 14.72 13.71 -9.32
C ALA A 209 13.65 12.61 -9.30
N PHE A 210 13.86 11.56 -8.49
CA PHE A 210 12.85 10.53 -8.22
C PHE A 210 11.60 11.13 -7.56
N TYR A 211 11.75 11.78 -6.41
CA TYR A 211 10.60 12.31 -5.67
C TYR A 211 9.85 13.44 -6.40
N GLU A 212 10.55 14.29 -7.17
CA GLU A 212 9.92 15.25 -8.10
C GLU A 212 9.06 14.56 -9.17
N THR A 213 9.36 13.31 -9.54
CA THR A 213 8.59 12.53 -10.50
C THR A 213 7.42 11.83 -9.81
N VAL A 214 7.63 11.34 -8.59
CA VAL A 214 6.59 10.74 -7.74
C VAL A 214 5.50 11.74 -7.34
N ASP A 215 5.85 12.99 -7.00
CA ASP A 215 4.88 14.06 -6.73
C ASP A 215 3.96 14.31 -7.94
N LYS A 216 4.52 14.34 -9.16
CA LYS A 216 3.74 14.46 -10.40
C LYS A 216 2.80 13.27 -10.61
N ILE A 217 3.20 12.06 -10.19
CA ILE A 217 2.33 10.87 -10.21
C ILE A 217 1.23 10.96 -9.17
N LYS A 218 1.54 11.35 -7.93
CA LYS A 218 0.57 11.58 -6.86
C LYS A 218 -0.51 12.59 -7.31
N LYS A 219 -0.10 13.69 -7.92
CA LYS A 219 -0.98 14.72 -8.50
C LYS A 219 -1.80 14.23 -9.70
N ALA A 220 -1.30 13.26 -10.46
CA ALA A 220 -2.03 12.66 -11.58
C ALA A 220 -3.03 11.58 -11.15
N ALA A 221 -2.86 10.99 -9.95
CA ALA A 221 -3.69 9.94 -9.35
C ALA A 221 -4.15 8.85 -10.36
N PRO A 222 -3.23 8.18 -11.08
CA PRO A 222 -3.56 7.34 -12.24
C PRO A 222 -4.45 6.13 -11.92
N TRP A 223 -4.38 5.61 -10.69
CA TRP A 223 -5.25 4.55 -10.17
C TRP A 223 -6.75 4.89 -10.21
N ARG A 224 -7.13 6.18 -10.25
CA ARG A 224 -8.53 6.61 -10.45
C ARG A 224 -9.06 6.36 -11.87
N LYS A 225 -8.19 6.02 -12.83
CA LYS A 225 -8.54 5.82 -14.25
C LYS A 225 -8.10 4.47 -14.80
N ILE A 226 -6.88 4.05 -14.47
CA ILE A 226 -6.22 2.86 -15.00
C ILE A 226 -6.47 1.69 -14.04
N SER A 227 -6.90 0.55 -14.58
CA SER A 227 -7.01 -0.70 -13.84
C SER A 227 -5.65 -1.36 -13.65
N ASP A 228 -5.54 -2.23 -12.66
CA ASP A 228 -4.29 -2.88 -12.29
C ASP A 228 -3.83 -3.94 -13.33
N ASP A 229 -4.77 -4.47 -14.11
CA ASP A 229 -4.50 -5.28 -15.32
C ASP A 229 -4.25 -4.48 -16.60
N GLU A 230 -4.43 -3.15 -16.60
CA GLU A 230 -4.18 -2.26 -17.75
C GLU A 230 -2.72 -1.75 -17.74
N LEU A 231 -1.89 -2.33 -18.61
CA LEU A 231 -0.43 -2.18 -18.51
C LEU A 231 0.16 -1.08 -19.41
N ILE A 232 1.27 -0.50 -18.92
CA ILE A 232 2.18 0.35 -19.71
C ILE A 232 3.56 -0.30 -19.71
N ALA A 233 4.16 -0.52 -20.89
CA ALA A 233 5.53 -0.99 -21.01
C ALA A 233 6.47 0.16 -21.37
N VAL A 234 7.66 0.21 -20.76
CA VAL A 234 8.70 1.17 -21.13
C VAL A 234 10.01 0.43 -21.31
N MET A 235 10.68 0.63 -22.44
CA MET A 235 12.00 0.05 -22.70
C MET A 235 13.07 0.90 -22.02
N ASP A 236 13.86 0.28 -21.12
CA ASP A 236 15.05 0.91 -20.56
C ASP A 236 16.11 1.04 -21.66
N PRO A 237 16.54 2.26 -22.03
CA PRO A 237 17.54 2.46 -23.07
C PRO A 237 18.95 2.00 -22.66
N ASP A 238 19.21 1.76 -21.37
CA ASP A 238 20.54 1.38 -20.87
C ASP A 238 20.71 -0.15 -20.82
N THR A 239 19.63 -0.93 -20.67
CA THR A 239 19.65 -2.41 -20.70
C THR A 239 18.97 -3.05 -21.90
N GLU A 240 18.21 -2.29 -22.69
CA GLU A 240 17.31 -2.78 -23.75
C GLU A 240 16.21 -3.74 -23.24
N GLU A 241 15.95 -3.77 -21.93
CA GLU A 241 14.86 -4.57 -21.34
C GLU A 241 13.54 -3.79 -21.23
N TRP A 242 12.42 -4.50 -21.38
CA TRP A 242 11.09 -3.97 -21.12
C TRP A 242 10.78 -3.98 -19.62
N ILE A 243 10.24 -2.86 -19.13
CA ILE A 243 9.72 -2.74 -17.77
C ILE A 243 8.21 -2.54 -17.87
N TYR A 244 7.45 -3.49 -17.33
CA TYR A 244 5.99 -3.53 -17.36
C TYR A 244 5.45 -2.85 -16.11
N CYS A 245 4.50 -1.94 -16.29
CA CYS A 245 4.02 -1.06 -15.24
C CYS A 245 2.54 -1.35 -15.00
N SER A 246 2.21 -1.85 -13.80
CA SER A 246 0.83 -2.05 -13.33
C SER A 246 0.47 -0.92 -12.36
N VAL A 247 -0.67 -0.27 -12.60
CA VAL A 247 -1.17 0.84 -11.76
C VAL A 247 -2.25 0.29 -10.83
N MET A 248 -1.91 0.13 -9.57
CA MET A 248 -2.75 -0.53 -8.57
C MET A 248 -3.52 0.50 -7.75
N GLY A 249 -4.77 0.20 -7.40
CA GLY A 249 -5.57 1.05 -6.50
C GLY A 249 -6.94 1.49 -7.00
N ARG A 250 -7.46 0.94 -8.12
CA ARG A 250 -8.77 1.32 -8.68
C ARG A 250 -9.95 1.17 -7.71
N LEU A 251 -9.82 0.29 -6.71
CA LEU A 251 -10.82 0.04 -5.67
C LEU A 251 -10.60 0.87 -4.39
N GLY A 252 -9.62 1.78 -4.36
CA GLY A 252 -9.34 2.69 -3.24
C GLY A 252 -8.49 2.11 -2.11
N GLU A 253 -8.54 0.79 -1.87
CA GLU A 253 -7.85 0.08 -0.76
C GLU A 253 -6.31 0.21 -0.77
N PHE A 254 -5.74 0.56 -1.92
CA PHE A 254 -4.30 0.73 -2.14
C PHE A 254 -4.08 1.86 -3.15
N SER A 255 -2.86 2.39 -3.25
CA SER A 255 -2.47 3.30 -4.33
C SER A 255 -0.98 3.13 -4.60
N GLY A 256 -0.65 2.64 -5.80
CA GLY A 256 0.74 2.37 -6.15
C GLY A 256 0.98 1.99 -7.60
N ILE A 257 2.25 1.85 -7.95
CA ILE A 257 2.72 1.44 -9.27
C ILE A 257 3.82 0.39 -9.09
N GLY A 258 3.57 -0.82 -9.59
CA GLY A 258 4.58 -1.88 -9.67
C GLY A 258 5.35 -1.81 -10.98
N LEU A 259 6.68 -1.77 -10.90
CA LEU A 259 7.61 -1.76 -12.04
C LEU A 259 8.28 -3.13 -12.15
N PHE A 260 7.79 -3.95 -13.08
CA PHE A 260 8.17 -5.34 -13.28
C PHE A 260 9.21 -5.46 -14.41
N GLU A 261 10.45 -5.81 -14.06
CA GLU A 261 11.58 -5.79 -15.01
C GLU A 261 11.74 -7.10 -15.79
N GLY A 262 11.82 -6.98 -17.11
CA GLY A 262 12.18 -8.07 -18.03
C GLY A 262 11.24 -9.26 -17.98
N LYS A 263 11.78 -10.46 -18.30
CA LYS A 263 11.00 -11.71 -18.32
C LYS A 263 10.53 -12.12 -16.92
N LYS A 264 11.38 -11.94 -15.90
CA LYS A 264 11.08 -12.36 -14.51
C LYS A 264 10.00 -11.52 -13.86
N GLY A 265 10.06 -10.20 -14.05
CA GLY A 265 9.02 -9.28 -13.60
C GLY A 265 7.69 -9.66 -14.24
N LEU A 266 7.64 -9.82 -15.56
CA LEU A 266 6.43 -10.24 -16.27
C LEU A 266 5.92 -11.62 -15.81
N GLU A 267 6.80 -12.61 -15.61
CA GLU A 267 6.45 -13.91 -15.01
C GLU A 267 5.78 -13.75 -13.65
N SER A 268 6.33 -12.90 -12.76
CA SER A 268 5.76 -12.67 -11.43
C SER A 268 4.40 -11.95 -11.50
N LEU A 269 4.27 -10.97 -12.40
CA LEU A 269 3.03 -10.25 -12.65
C LEU A 269 1.94 -11.18 -13.18
N VAL A 270 2.25 -11.99 -14.19
CA VAL A 270 1.30 -12.96 -14.77
C VAL A 270 0.86 -13.99 -13.74
N LYS A 271 1.73 -14.45 -12.84
CA LYS A 271 1.32 -15.33 -11.73
C LYS A 271 0.22 -14.70 -10.88
N VAL A 272 0.37 -13.43 -10.48
CA VAL A 272 -0.61 -12.72 -9.64
C VAL A 272 -1.97 -12.55 -10.34
N TYR A 273 -1.99 -12.31 -11.66
CA TYR A 273 -3.23 -12.11 -12.43
C TYR A 273 -3.82 -13.37 -13.08
N SER A 274 -3.12 -14.51 -13.03
CA SER A 274 -3.55 -15.73 -13.72
C SER A 274 -4.62 -16.48 -12.91
N VAL A 275 -5.80 -16.63 -13.51
CA VAL A 275 -6.90 -17.44 -12.94
C VAL A 275 -6.49 -18.90 -12.75
N ASP A 276 -5.55 -19.41 -13.55
CA ASP A 276 -5.02 -20.77 -13.46
C ASP A 276 -4.06 -20.97 -12.26
N HIS A 277 -3.69 -19.90 -11.53
CA HIS A 277 -2.72 -19.92 -10.44
C HIS A 277 -3.32 -19.33 -9.15
N PHE A 278 -4.10 -20.14 -8.41
CA PHE A 278 -4.50 -19.75 -7.06
C PHE A 278 -3.25 -19.60 -6.16
N ILE A 279 -2.99 -18.37 -5.74
CA ILE A 279 -1.94 -18.00 -4.79
C ILE A 279 -2.64 -17.70 -3.46
N PRO A 280 -2.32 -18.43 -2.36
CA PRO A 280 -2.78 -18.06 -1.03
C PRO A 280 -2.22 -16.70 -0.60
N ASP A 281 -3.01 -15.94 0.16
CA ASP A 281 -2.68 -14.56 0.57
C ASP A 281 -1.32 -14.48 1.31
N TYR A 282 -1.01 -15.48 2.15
CA TYR A 282 0.27 -15.59 2.86
C TYR A 282 1.49 -15.68 1.92
N GLN A 283 1.31 -16.16 0.68
CA GLN A 283 2.39 -16.21 -0.32
C GLN A 283 2.49 -14.94 -1.17
N LEU A 284 1.47 -14.09 -1.25
CA LEU A 284 1.40 -13.01 -2.25
C LEU A 284 2.58 -12.04 -2.17
N LYS A 285 3.00 -11.67 -0.94
CA LYS A 285 4.16 -10.80 -0.67
C LYS A 285 5.49 -11.41 -1.16
N SER A 286 5.56 -12.74 -1.20
CA SER A 286 6.80 -13.51 -1.41
C SER A 286 7.06 -13.92 -2.87
N ILE A 287 6.14 -13.62 -3.80
CA ILE A 287 6.24 -14.06 -5.21
C ILE A 287 6.48 -12.94 -6.23
N GLN A 288 6.38 -11.68 -5.83
CA GLN A 288 6.51 -10.51 -6.71
C GLN A 288 7.99 -10.17 -6.98
N ASP A 289 8.33 -9.83 -8.22
CA ASP A 289 9.67 -9.40 -8.67
C ASP A 289 9.56 -8.02 -9.34
N CYS A 290 9.59 -6.96 -8.52
CA CYS A 290 9.33 -5.59 -8.96
C CYS A 290 9.90 -4.51 -8.02
N LEU A 291 10.00 -3.28 -8.51
CA LEU A 291 10.00 -2.10 -7.64
C LEU A 291 8.56 -1.63 -7.46
N LEU A 292 8.04 -1.62 -6.24
CA LEU A 292 6.71 -1.13 -5.90
C LEU A 292 6.84 0.28 -5.31
N LEU A 293 6.25 1.26 -5.99
CA LEU A 293 5.98 2.58 -5.44
C LEU A 293 4.58 2.55 -4.81
N SER A 294 4.46 2.83 -3.52
CA SER A 294 3.22 2.87 -2.74
C SER A 294 3.01 4.26 -2.11
N PHE A 295 1.76 4.59 -1.77
CA PHE A 295 1.42 5.77 -0.98
C PHE A 295 0.82 5.33 0.37
N VAL A 296 1.62 5.41 1.42
CA VAL A 296 1.34 4.81 2.74
C VAL A 296 1.23 5.89 3.83
N SER A 297 0.53 5.62 4.93
CA SER A 297 0.40 6.59 6.03
C SER A 297 1.70 6.73 6.82
N ARG A 298 1.85 7.85 7.54
CA ARG A 298 2.98 8.12 8.46
C ARG A 298 3.23 7.00 9.50
N THR A 299 2.22 6.18 9.81
CA THR A 299 2.30 5.03 10.73
C THR A 299 2.85 3.75 10.08
N ASP A 300 2.70 3.62 8.77
CA ASP A 300 2.88 2.36 8.04
C ASP A 300 4.15 2.37 7.19
N ILE A 301 4.71 3.57 6.93
CA ILE A 301 5.91 3.75 6.13
C ILE A 301 7.13 3.07 6.75
N GLU A 302 7.88 2.38 5.91
CA GLU A 302 9.16 1.79 6.25
C GLU A 302 10.18 2.88 6.69
N THR A 303 11.01 2.55 7.69
CA THR A 303 11.87 3.52 8.40
C THR A 303 12.95 4.16 7.51
N ASP A 304 13.65 3.42 6.66
CA ASP A 304 14.65 3.98 5.74
C ASP A 304 13.99 4.92 4.71
N ASN A 305 12.78 4.60 4.24
CA ASN A 305 11.99 5.48 3.38
C ASN A 305 11.60 6.78 4.11
N PHE A 306 11.13 6.69 5.35
CA PHE A 306 10.81 7.87 6.18
C PHE A 306 12.04 8.73 6.47
N GLU A 307 13.15 8.12 6.93
CA GLU A 307 14.40 8.83 7.18
C GLU A 307 14.96 9.50 5.92
N ARG A 308 14.79 8.88 4.75
CA ARG A 308 15.21 9.46 3.47
C ARG A 308 14.40 10.70 3.13
N LEU A 309 13.08 10.66 3.28
CA LEU A 309 12.22 11.84 3.11
C LEU A 309 12.61 12.96 4.09
N GLN A 310 12.91 12.61 5.35
CA GLN A 310 13.36 13.57 6.36
C GLN A 310 14.70 14.22 5.97
N LYS A 311 15.70 13.43 5.61
CA LYS A 311 17.05 13.91 5.21
C LYS A 311 17.02 14.81 3.95
N LEU A 312 16.01 14.64 3.10
CA LEU A 312 15.79 15.46 1.91
C LEU A 312 14.93 16.71 2.17
N ASN A 313 14.38 16.88 3.38
CA ASN A 313 13.37 17.89 3.73
C ASN A 313 12.08 17.79 2.87
N LEU A 314 11.67 16.56 2.54
CA LEU A 314 10.45 16.27 1.78
C LEU A 314 9.25 15.87 2.67
N LEU A 315 9.45 15.83 4.00
CA LEU A 315 8.39 15.71 4.99
C LEU A 315 7.72 17.08 5.23
N GLU A 316 7.17 17.68 4.18
CA GLU A 316 6.30 18.86 4.34
C GLU A 316 4.95 18.46 4.98
N ASN A 317 4.23 19.42 5.56
CA ASN A 317 2.99 19.15 6.30
C ASN A 317 1.82 18.68 5.41
N ASN A 318 1.97 18.75 4.08
CA ASN A 318 1.03 18.40 3.00
C ASN A 318 0.86 16.86 2.80
N TYR A 319 1.13 16.05 3.83
CA TYR A 319 1.34 14.61 3.69
C TYR A 319 0.80 13.78 4.88
N TYR A 320 -0.46 13.31 4.75
CA TYR A 320 -0.87 12.03 5.36
C TYR A 320 -0.16 10.86 4.67
N PHE A 321 -0.28 10.79 3.34
CA PHE A 321 0.25 9.69 2.52
C PHE A 321 1.62 10.04 1.95
N LEU A 322 2.63 9.37 2.47
CA LEU A 322 4.04 9.47 2.10
C LEU A 322 4.36 8.48 0.97
N PRO A 323 5.23 8.88 0.01
CA PRO A 323 5.70 7.97 -1.03
C PRO A 323 6.76 7.03 -0.48
N GLU A 324 6.47 5.73 -0.54
CA GLU A 324 7.37 4.65 -0.20
C GLU A 324 7.77 3.90 -1.48
N ILE A 325 9.04 3.51 -1.60
CA ILE A 325 9.48 2.62 -2.68
C ILE A 325 10.22 1.41 -2.10
N MET A 326 9.74 0.22 -2.48
CA MET A 326 10.23 -1.06 -2.01
C MET A 326 10.60 -1.99 -3.18
N LYS A 327 11.74 -2.66 -3.08
CA LYS A 327 12.16 -3.73 -4.00
C LYS A 327 11.63 -5.07 -3.51
N HIS A 328 10.64 -5.59 -4.21
CA HIS A 328 10.16 -6.95 -4.04
C HIS A 328 11.07 -7.89 -4.84
N THR A 329 11.50 -8.97 -4.20
CA THR A 329 12.32 -10.01 -4.83
C THR A 329 11.82 -11.34 -4.29
N PRO A 330 11.47 -12.33 -5.14
CA PRO A 330 10.82 -13.54 -4.67
C PRO A 330 11.58 -14.24 -3.54
N GLY A 331 10.85 -14.62 -2.50
CA GLY A 331 11.35 -15.20 -1.25
C GLY A 331 11.98 -14.23 -0.25
N PHE A 332 12.31 -12.98 -0.61
CA PHE A 332 12.89 -12.03 0.35
C PHE A 332 11.85 -11.07 0.95
N VAL A 333 12.14 -10.55 2.15
CA VAL A 333 11.38 -9.43 2.73
C VAL A 333 11.55 -8.17 1.83
N PRO A 334 10.49 -7.38 1.55
CA PRO A 334 10.57 -6.19 0.68
C PRO A 334 11.68 -5.19 1.11
N TRP A 335 12.40 -4.61 0.14
CA TRP A 335 13.62 -3.83 0.39
C TRP A 335 13.50 -2.32 0.18
N SER A 336 13.77 -1.56 1.22
CA SER A 336 13.88 -0.10 1.20
C SER A 336 15.18 0.41 0.55
N ILE A 337 16.26 -0.37 0.64
CA ILE A 337 17.60 -0.02 0.18
C ILE A 337 17.71 -0.29 -1.32
N LEU A 338 17.80 0.78 -2.12
CA LEU A 338 17.91 0.73 -3.58
C LEU A 338 19.27 1.22 -4.07
N SER A 339 19.77 0.59 -5.13
CA SER A 339 20.94 1.05 -5.87
C SER A 339 20.65 2.30 -6.71
N LYS A 340 21.71 3.02 -7.07
CA LYS A 340 21.66 4.17 -7.98
C LYS A 340 21.04 3.86 -9.34
N ALA A 341 21.25 2.64 -9.84
CA ALA A 341 20.69 2.19 -11.11
C ALA A 341 19.16 2.04 -10.99
N GLU A 342 18.68 1.39 -9.93
CA GLU A 342 17.25 1.19 -9.65
C GLU A 342 16.50 2.53 -9.48
N VAL A 343 17.05 3.48 -8.71
CA VAL A 343 16.43 4.81 -8.52
C VAL A 343 16.36 5.60 -9.84
N ARG A 344 17.44 5.59 -10.64
CA ARG A 344 17.47 6.28 -11.94
C ARG A 344 16.51 5.65 -12.95
N ARG A 345 16.48 4.32 -13.00
CA ARG A 345 15.54 3.54 -13.81
C ARG A 345 14.12 3.87 -13.40
N ALA A 346 13.75 3.71 -12.14
CA ALA A 346 12.41 4.02 -11.63
C ALA A 346 12.00 5.45 -12.01
N THR A 347 12.87 6.45 -11.78
CA THR A 347 12.64 7.84 -12.20
C THR A 347 12.36 7.97 -13.70
N LEU A 348 13.18 7.34 -14.55
CA LEU A 348 13.01 7.36 -16.00
C LEU A 348 11.68 6.74 -16.41
N ILE A 349 11.37 5.53 -15.92
CA ILE A 349 10.17 4.79 -16.29
C ILE A 349 8.91 5.53 -15.83
N LEU A 350 8.86 5.98 -14.56
CA LEU A 350 7.78 6.80 -14.01
C LEU A 350 7.56 8.09 -14.82
N SER A 351 8.64 8.75 -15.28
CA SER A 351 8.53 9.92 -16.16
C SER A 351 7.91 9.60 -17.53
N GLN A 352 8.12 8.39 -18.07
CA GLN A 352 7.53 7.98 -19.35
C GLN A 352 6.07 7.52 -19.19
N ILE A 353 5.72 6.87 -18.08
CA ILE A 353 4.34 6.53 -17.70
C ILE A 353 3.49 7.81 -17.60
N LEU A 354 3.99 8.87 -16.95
CA LEU A 354 3.31 10.17 -16.85
C LEU A 354 2.90 10.75 -18.23
N ILE A 355 3.73 10.57 -19.26
CA ILE A 355 3.42 11.03 -20.62
C ILE A 355 2.31 10.19 -21.27
N VAL A 356 2.15 8.92 -20.91
CA VAL A 356 0.99 8.11 -21.31
C VAL A 356 -0.26 8.59 -20.57
N ILE A 357 -0.20 8.66 -19.24
CA ILE A 357 -1.32 9.08 -18.37
C ILE A 357 -1.87 10.45 -18.78
N SER A 358 -1.00 11.43 -19.03
CA SER A 358 -1.39 12.80 -19.42
C SER A 358 -2.09 12.91 -20.78
N LYS A 359 -2.05 11.86 -21.61
CA LYS A 359 -2.77 11.79 -22.89
C LYS A 359 -4.11 11.07 -22.77
N LEU A 360 -4.38 10.36 -21.67
CA LEU A 360 -5.63 9.63 -21.47
C LEU A 360 -6.78 10.57 -21.09
N GLY A 361 -7.82 10.54 -21.91
CA GLY A 361 -9.13 11.13 -21.64
C GLY A 361 -9.85 10.47 -20.46
N TYR A 362 -11.17 10.64 -20.41
CA TYR A 362 -12.02 10.00 -19.39
C TYR A 362 -12.57 8.64 -19.86
N GLU A 363 -12.78 8.47 -21.17
CA GLU A 363 -13.30 7.24 -21.79
C GLU A 363 -12.19 6.34 -22.36
N ASP A 364 -10.93 6.76 -22.30
CA ASP A 364 -9.80 6.00 -22.83
C ASP A 364 -9.40 4.87 -21.88
N SER A 365 -9.23 3.67 -22.43
CA SER A 365 -8.65 2.50 -21.75
C SER A 365 -7.32 2.11 -22.38
N LEU A 366 -6.44 1.46 -21.61
CA LEU A 366 -5.24 0.82 -22.14
C LEU A 366 -5.50 -0.66 -22.44
N PRO A 367 -4.65 -1.33 -23.25
CA PRO A 367 -4.73 -2.78 -23.39
C PRO A 367 -4.47 -3.49 -22.07
N ARG A 368 -5.22 -4.57 -21.81
CA ARG A 368 -5.08 -5.39 -20.62
C ARG A 368 -3.99 -6.45 -20.81
N LEU A 369 -3.39 -6.91 -19.71
CA LEU A 369 -2.38 -7.98 -19.70
C LEU A 369 -2.80 -9.20 -20.54
N MET A 370 -4.06 -9.61 -20.42
CA MET A 370 -4.60 -10.79 -21.10
C MET A 370 -4.96 -10.57 -22.58
N ASP A 371 -4.90 -9.32 -23.09
CA ASP A 371 -5.07 -9.02 -24.52
C ASP A 371 -3.81 -9.41 -25.34
N GLY A 372 -2.68 -9.71 -24.68
CA GLY A 372 -1.42 -10.09 -25.33
C GLY A 372 -0.69 -8.93 -26.02
N ILE A 373 -1.13 -7.69 -25.79
CA ILE A 373 -0.53 -6.45 -26.28
C ILE A 373 -0.48 -5.43 -25.13
N VAL A 374 0.42 -4.45 -25.23
CA VAL A 374 0.61 -3.42 -24.21
C VAL A 374 0.90 -2.07 -24.85
N THR A 375 0.44 -0.97 -24.24
CA THR A 375 0.85 0.38 -24.66
C THR A 375 2.30 0.59 -24.24
N SER A 376 3.18 0.83 -25.21
CA SER A 376 4.62 0.83 -25.03
C SER A 376 5.26 2.20 -25.31
N ARG A 377 6.38 2.48 -24.63
CA ARG A 377 7.28 3.62 -24.93
C ARG A 377 8.72 3.16 -25.04
N PHE A 378 9.39 3.58 -26.10
CA PHE A 378 10.78 3.23 -26.40
C PHE A 378 11.45 4.37 -27.17
N LYS A 379 12.78 4.34 -27.27
CA LYS A 379 13.52 5.31 -28.10
C LYS A 379 13.69 4.80 -29.53
N GLN A 380 13.18 5.54 -30.50
CA GLN A 380 13.48 5.36 -31.93
C GLN A 380 14.25 6.56 -32.44
N GLU A 381 15.41 6.34 -33.08
CA GLU A 381 16.29 7.41 -33.60
C GLU A 381 16.62 8.52 -32.56
N GLY A 382 16.70 8.13 -31.28
CA GLY A 382 16.97 9.04 -30.16
C GLY A 382 15.75 9.81 -29.61
N LYS A 383 14.55 9.60 -30.16
CA LYS A 383 13.29 10.22 -29.70
C LYS A 383 12.41 9.18 -29.02
N TRP A 384 11.64 9.60 -28.02
CA TRP A 384 10.67 8.74 -27.34
C TRP A 384 9.36 8.65 -28.10
N GLU A 385 9.04 7.46 -28.61
CA GLU A 385 7.79 7.19 -29.31
C GLU A 385 6.73 6.55 -28.37
N THR A 386 5.54 6.31 -28.90
CA THR A 386 4.47 5.53 -28.26
C THR A 386 3.84 4.62 -29.32
N SER A 387 3.75 3.32 -29.06
CA SER A 387 3.03 2.36 -29.91
C SER A 387 2.48 1.21 -29.08
N GLU A 388 1.61 0.39 -29.66
CA GLU A 388 1.35 -0.95 -29.12
C GLU A 388 2.59 -1.83 -29.32
N HIS A 389 2.83 -2.75 -28.38
CA HIS A 389 3.84 -3.80 -28.48
C HIS A 389 3.19 -5.15 -28.08
N PRO A 390 3.42 -6.24 -28.83
CA PRO A 390 2.97 -7.57 -28.39
C PRO A 390 3.75 -8.02 -27.16
N LEU A 391 3.05 -8.64 -26.22
CA LEU A 391 3.66 -9.38 -25.12
C LEU A 391 4.24 -10.72 -25.65
N PRO A 392 5.22 -11.33 -24.96
CA PRO A 392 5.59 -12.72 -25.22
C PRO A 392 4.39 -13.65 -24.97
N ASP A 393 4.44 -14.88 -25.49
CA ASP A 393 3.42 -15.89 -25.17
C ASP A 393 3.43 -16.18 -23.67
N LEU A 394 2.40 -15.69 -22.98
CA LEU A 394 2.28 -15.75 -21.52
C LEU A 394 2.22 -17.19 -20.98
N LYS A 395 1.87 -18.18 -21.82
CA LYS A 395 1.90 -19.61 -21.42
C LYS A 395 3.33 -20.13 -21.41
N SER A 396 4.10 -19.81 -22.45
CA SER A 396 5.52 -20.17 -22.57
C SER A 396 6.43 -19.56 -21.49
N LEU A 397 5.93 -18.57 -20.73
CA LEU A 397 6.63 -18.05 -19.55
C LEU A 397 6.81 -19.11 -18.45
N PHE A 398 5.92 -20.11 -18.38
CA PHE A 398 5.94 -21.13 -17.33
C PHE A 398 6.47 -22.48 -17.79
N ASP A 399 6.55 -22.78 -19.09
CA ASP A 399 6.97 -24.08 -19.63
C ASP A 399 8.30 -24.59 -19.01
N GLN A 400 8.27 -25.79 -18.40
CA GLN A 400 9.46 -26.52 -17.97
C GLN A 400 9.42 -28.00 -18.39
N GLU A 401 10.60 -28.61 -18.49
CA GLU A 401 10.74 -30.05 -18.70
C GLU A 401 10.48 -30.82 -17.40
N SER A 402 9.79 -31.97 -17.50
CA SER A 402 9.53 -32.81 -16.33
C SER A 402 10.83 -33.37 -15.72
N TYR A 403 10.94 -33.30 -14.40
CA TYR A 403 12.11 -33.78 -13.67
C TYR A 403 12.18 -35.32 -13.71
N VAL A 404 13.33 -35.86 -14.10
CA VAL A 404 13.54 -37.31 -14.20
C VAL A 404 14.08 -37.86 -12.88
N PHE A 405 13.28 -38.66 -12.18
CA PHE A 405 13.67 -39.36 -10.95
C PHE A 405 14.62 -40.53 -11.26
N LYS A 406 15.88 -40.42 -10.84
CA LYS A 406 16.96 -41.35 -11.22
C LYS A 406 17.13 -42.55 -10.28
N ASN A 407 16.52 -42.55 -9.08
CA ASN A 407 16.82 -43.53 -8.04
C ASN A 407 15.88 -44.75 -8.06
N GLU A 408 16.14 -45.69 -8.97
CA GLU A 408 15.37 -46.93 -9.13
C GLU A 408 15.35 -47.83 -7.86
N ILE A 409 16.35 -47.72 -6.98
CA ILE A 409 16.38 -48.48 -5.71
C ILE A 409 15.28 -47.97 -4.77
N VAL A 410 15.10 -46.65 -4.68
CA VAL A 410 14.02 -46.03 -3.89
C VAL A 410 12.65 -46.37 -4.47
N ILE A 411 12.48 -46.34 -5.80
CA ILE A 411 11.24 -46.80 -6.45
C ILE A 411 10.90 -48.26 -6.09
N HIS A 412 11.90 -49.14 -6.02
CA HIS A 412 11.69 -50.54 -5.63
C HIS A 412 11.33 -50.72 -4.15
N GLN A 413 11.81 -49.83 -3.26
CA GLN A 413 11.41 -49.79 -1.86
C GLN A 413 9.95 -49.34 -1.72
N ILE A 414 9.59 -48.21 -2.34
CA ILE A 414 8.23 -47.63 -2.32
C ILE A 414 7.19 -48.62 -2.90
N LYS A 415 7.53 -49.34 -3.97
CA LYS A 415 6.64 -50.38 -4.55
C LYS A 415 6.38 -51.56 -3.60
N LYS A 416 7.24 -51.79 -2.60
CA LYS A 416 7.04 -52.79 -1.54
C LYS A 416 6.36 -52.24 -0.29
N ALA A 417 6.31 -50.92 -0.12
CA ALA A 417 5.59 -50.30 0.98
C ALA A 417 4.09 -50.71 0.95
N PRO A 418 3.46 -50.88 2.13
CA PRO A 418 2.03 -51.20 2.22
C PRO A 418 1.20 -50.15 1.48
N LYS A 419 0.25 -50.60 0.65
CA LYS A 419 -0.74 -49.71 0.04
C LYS A 419 -1.66 -49.14 1.12
N SER A 420 -1.82 -47.83 1.13
CA SER A 420 -2.76 -47.10 1.99
C SER A 420 -3.85 -46.44 1.15
N ASN A 421 -4.99 -46.14 1.77
CA ASN A 421 -6.10 -45.45 1.12
C ASN A 421 -6.05 -43.91 1.29
N ILE A 422 -5.05 -43.39 2.02
CA ILE A 422 -4.88 -41.95 2.25
C ILE A 422 -4.58 -41.18 0.97
N SER A 423 -4.98 -39.90 0.94
CA SER A 423 -4.49 -38.92 -0.02
C SER A 423 -3.51 -37.98 0.69
N ILE A 424 -2.46 -37.54 0.00
CA ILE A 424 -1.48 -36.60 0.56
C ILE A 424 -1.48 -35.33 -0.28
N GLN A 425 -1.62 -34.16 0.35
CA GLN A 425 -1.41 -32.85 -0.25
C GLN A 425 0.07 -32.47 -0.15
N VAL A 426 0.64 -32.00 -1.26
CA VAL A 426 2.05 -31.62 -1.36
C VAL A 426 2.17 -30.26 -2.05
N ASP A 427 2.85 -29.33 -1.39
CA ASP A 427 3.22 -28.03 -1.95
C ASP A 427 4.58 -27.59 -1.39
N ALA A 428 5.17 -26.59 -2.05
CA ALA A 428 6.42 -25.95 -1.64
C ALA A 428 6.19 -24.44 -1.53
N ALA A 429 6.01 -23.96 -0.30
CA ALA A 429 5.65 -22.57 0.00
C ALA A 429 6.80 -21.86 0.71
N HIS A 430 6.84 -20.53 0.62
CA HIS A 430 7.62 -19.74 1.58
C HIS A 430 6.99 -19.92 2.97
N ALA A 431 7.80 -20.28 3.96
CA ALA A 431 7.34 -20.46 5.33
C ALA A 431 6.92 -19.12 5.95
N PRO A 432 5.96 -19.10 6.88
CA PRO A 432 5.54 -17.90 7.60
C PRO A 432 6.54 -17.55 8.72
N ALA A 433 7.83 -17.52 8.38
CA ALA A 433 8.93 -17.21 9.29
C ALA A 433 9.97 -16.38 8.54
N VAL A 434 10.45 -15.31 9.18
CA VAL A 434 11.52 -14.45 8.64
C VAL A 434 12.85 -14.91 9.24
N LEU A 435 13.78 -15.33 8.38
CA LEU A 435 15.14 -15.69 8.76
C LEU A 435 16.13 -14.62 8.33
N GLN A 436 17.18 -14.43 9.15
CA GLN A 436 18.30 -13.53 8.89
C GLN A 436 19.54 -14.15 9.54
N GLU A 437 20.58 -14.48 8.78
CA GLU A 437 21.78 -15.16 9.31
C GLU A 437 22.70 -14.20 10.05
N HIS A 438 22.93 -13.02 9.48
CA HIS A 438 23.64 -11.90 10.12
C HIS A 438 22.78 -10.63 10.06
N PRO A 439 22.88 -9.71 11.04
CA PRO A 439 22.09 -8.46 11.05
C PRO A 439 22.21 -7.59 9.80
N GLN A 440 23.25 -7.80 8.99
CA GLN A 440 23.47 -7.12 7.72
C GLN A 440 22.81 -7.82 6.53
N ASP A 441 22.52 -9.12 6.60
CA ASP A 441 21.92 -9.83 5.46
C ASP A 441 20.46 -9.42 5.27
N ARG A 442 20.00 -9.41 4.02
CA ARG A 442 18.57 -9.22 3.73
C ARG A 442 17.73 -10.35 4.33
N PRO A 443 16.77 -10.07 5.25
CA PRO A 443 15.90 -11.10 5.78
C PRO A 443 15.06 -11.76 4.67
N TYR A 444 14.78 -13.04 4.86
CA TYR A 444 14.16 -13.87 3.84
C TYR A 444 13.17 -14.87 4.43
N TYR A 445 12.24 -15.32 3.60
CA TYR A 445 11.30 -16.39 3.90
C TYR A 445 11.88 -17.70 3.35
N PRO A 446 12.31 -18.67 4.19
CA PRO A 446 12.82 -19.95 3.71
C PRO A 446 11.69 -20.74 3.04
N ILE A 447 12.01 -21.70 2.18
CA ILE A 447 10.99 -22.58 1.60
C ILE A 447 10.77 -23.77 2.52
N ILE A 448 9.49 -24.11 2.74
CA ILE A 448 9.05 -25.35 3.37
C ILE A 448 8.25 -26.18 2.36
N ASN A 449 8.71 -27.41 2.14
CA ASN A 449 7.92 -28.44 1.48
C ASN A 449 7.14 -29.20 2.54
N LEU A 450 5.84 -29.42 2.33
CA LEU A 450 4.98 -30.17 3.25
C LEU A 450 4.33 -31.37 2.55
N CYS A 451 4.19 -32.47 3.29
CA CYS A 451 3.30 -33.58 2.97
C CYS A 451 2.22 -33.67 4.05
N VAL A 452 0.97 -33.30 3.73
CA VAL A 452 -0.16 -33.27 4.69
C VAL A 452 -1.19 -34.34 4.32
N GLU A 453 -1.67 -35.13 5.27
CA GLU A 453 -2.72 -36.12 5.03
C GLU A 453 -4.11 -35.45 4.95
N GLU A 454 -4.86 -35.74 3.89
CA GLU A 454 -6.10 -35.03 3.52
C GLU A 454 -7.27 -35.24 4.52
N ALA A 455 -7.31 -36.35 5.28
CA ALA A 455 -8.44 -36.67 6.16
C ALA A 455 -8.18 -36.35 7.64
N SER A 456 -6.93 -36.33 8.09
CA SER A 456 -6.52 -36.03 9.47
C SER A 456 -5.81 -34.69 9.64
N MET A 457 -5.37 -34.05 8.55
CA MET A 457 -4.47 -32.89 8.54
C MET A 457 -3.10 -33.15 9.19
N GLU A 458 -2.70 -34.42 9.35
CA GLU A 458 -1.41 -34.78 9.92
C GLU A 458 -0.27 -34.44 8.96
N VAL A 459 0.74 -33.70 9.43
CA VAL A 459 1.97 -33.43 8.69
C VAL A 459 2.86 -34.68 8.72
N LEU A 460 2.94 -35.39 7.60
CA LEU A 460 3.65 -36.65 7.45
C LEU A 460 5.16 -36.48 7.16
N SER A 461 5.54 -35.38 6.52
CA SER A 461 6.92 -34.92 6.37
C SER A 461 6.94 -33.41 6.13
N ALA A 462 8.03 -32.76 6.55
CA ALA A 462 8.31 -31.35 6.31
C ALA A 462 9.81 -31.19 6.03
N VAL A 463 10.16 -30.51 4.93
CA VAL A 463 11.56 -30.22 4.56
C VAL A 463 11.72 -28.72 4.35
N THR A 464 12.44 -28.06 5.24
CA THR A 464 12.73 -26.62 5.20
C THR A 464 14.15 -26.36 4.74
N TYR A 465 14.33 -25.42 3.80
CA TYR A 465 15.62 -25.12 3.19
C TYR A 465 15.74 -23.61 2.85
N PRO A 466 16.95 -23.04 2.91
CA PRO A 466 17.15 -21.59 2.78
C PRO A 466 17.13 -21.08 1.33
N GLU A 467 17.12 -21.95 0.31
CA GLU A 467 17.16 -21.50 -1.08
C GLU A 467 15.89 -20.74 -1.50
N MET A 468 16.08 -19.55 -2.08
CA MET A 468 15.01 -18.65 -2.54
C MET A 468 14.26 -19.12 -3.80
N LYS A 469 14.35 -20.42 -4.12
CA LYS A 469 13.67 -21.07 -5.24
C LYS A 469 13.41 -22.53 -4.90
N GLN A 470 12.22 -23.00 -5.28
CA GLN A 470 11.82 -24.39 -5.13
C GLN A 470 12.89 -25.33 -5.72
N ASN A 471 13.36 -26.28 -4.91
CA ASN A 471 14.37 -27.26 -5.32
C ASN A 471 13.68 -28.62 -5.56
N PRO A 472 13.70 -29.16 -6.80
CA PRO A 472 13.14 -30.47 -7.11
C PRO A 472 13.65 -31.61 -6.20
N GLU A 473 14.91 -31.53 -5.75
CA GLU A 473 15.51 -32.58 -4.91
C GLU A 473 14.90 -32.58 -3.50
N HIS A 474 14.67 -31.41 -2.88
CA HIS A 474 14.01 -31.31 -1.58
C HIS A 474 12.51 -31.62 -1.63
N ILE A 475 11.84 -31.32 -2.75
CA ILE A 475 10.43 -31.69 -2.94
C ILE A 475 10.31 -33.22 -3.01
N LEU A 476 11.20 -33.86 -3.78
CA LEU A 476 11.27 -35.31 -3.87
C LEU A 476 11.70 -35.95 -2.54
N GLU A 477 12.61 -35.34 -1.79
CA GLU A 477 13.03 -35.80 -0.46
C GLU A 477 11.83 -35.93 0.48
N CYS A 478 11.06 -34.86 0.66
CA CYS A 478 9.86 -34.81 1.49
C CYS A 478 8.85 -35.92 1.13
N VAL A 479 8.55 -36.07 -0.17
CA VAL A 479 7.61 -37.10 -0.65
C VAL A 479 8.18 -38.52 -0.51
N VAL A 480 9.47 -38.71 -0.75
CA VAL A 480 10.16 -40.01 -0.67
C VAL A 480 10.21 -40.55 0.76
N GLU A 481 10.36 -39.69 1.77
CA GLU A 481 10.31 -40.12 3.17
C GLU A 481 8.98 -40.79 3.51
N VAL A 482 7.86 -40.14 3.21
CA VAL A 482 6.52 -40.70 3.45
C VAL A 482 6.30 -41.96 2.61
N CYS A 483 6.68 -41.91 1.33
CA CYS A 483 6.43 -43.01 0.38
C CYS A 483 7.21 -44.31 0.68
N LYS A 484 8.31 -44.25 1.46
CA LYS A 484 9.07 -45.43 1.89
C LYS A 484 8.29 -46.29 2.88
N GLU A 485 7.56 -45.66 3.79
CA GLU A 485 6.83 -46.34 4.87
C GLU A 485 5.41 -46.74 4.44
N ILE A 486 4.75 -45.90 3.63
CA ILE A 486 3.41 -46.16 3.10
C ILE A 486 3.31 -45.74 1.62
N ARG A 487 2.57 -46.49 0.81
CA ARG A 487 2.25 -46.06 -0.56
C ARG A 487 0.83 -45.47 -0.59
N PRO A 488 0.66 -44.15 -0.73
CA PRO A 488 -0.64 -43.49 -0.73
C PRO A 488 -1.49 -43.87 -1.95
N LYS A 489 -2.80 -43.59 -1.87
CA LYS A 489 -3.73 -43.73 -2.99
C LYS A 489 -3.45 -42.69 -4.07
N GLU A 490 -3.29 -41.44 -3.65
CA GLU A 490 -2.95 -40.32 -4.53
C GLU A 490 -2.11 -39.25 -3.81
N ILE A 491 -1.28 -38.57 -4.59
CA ILE A 491 -0.61 -37.32 -4.22
C ILE A 491 -1.32 -36.19 -4.96
N ILE A 492 -1.61 -35.11 -4.25
CA ILE A 492 -2.38 -33.96 -4.71
C ILE A 492 -1.46 -32.74 -4.66
N VAL A 493 -1.34 -32.00 -5.76
CA VAL A 493 -0.48 -30.83 -5.89
C VAL A 493 -1.26 -29.61 -6.37
N ARG A 494 -0.79 -28.41 -6.01
CA ARG A 494 -1.43 -27.14 -6.37
C ARG A 494 -1.20 -26.74 -7.82
N ASN A 495 0.05 -26.79 -8.26
CA ASN A 495 0.52 -26.13 -9.49
C ASN A 495 1.38 -27.05 -10.36
N HIS A 496 1.55 -26.67 -11.62
CA HIS A 496 2.34 -27.42 -12.60
C HIS A 496 3.83 -27.52 -12.25
N THR A 497 4.40 -26.58 -11.48
CA THR A 497 5.80 -26.67 -11.03
C THR A 497 6.05 -27.90 -10.18
N ILE A 498 5.19 -28.16 -9.18
CA ILE A 498 5.28 -29.37 -8.35
C ILE A 498 4.89 -30.62 -9.14
N GLU A 499 3.92 -30.51 -10.06
CA GLU A 499 3.56 -31.60 -10.97
C GLU A 499 4.77 -32.08 -11.79
N TRP A 500 5.52 -31.16 -12.42
CA TRP A 500 6.70 -31.49 -13.22
C TRP A 500 7.81 -32.16 -12.42
N VAL A 501 7.93 -31.85 -11.12
CA VAL A 501 8.86 -32.53 -10.22
C VAL A 501 8.40 -33.96 -9.89
N LEU A 502 7.10 -34.16 -9.65
CA LEU A 502 6.56 -35.42 -9.12
C LEU A 502 6.01 -36.39 -10.18
N ALA A 503 5.78 -35.97 -11.43
CA ALA A 503 5.13 -36.78 -12.46
C ALA A 503 5.85 -38.11 -12.76
N ASP A 504 7.16 -38.07 -13.06
CA ASP A 504 7.96 -39.27 -13.33
C ASP A 504 8.08 -40.17 -12.09
N PHE A 505 8.24 -39.56 -10.91
CA PHE A 505 8.26 -40.27 -9.62
C PHE A 505 6.96 -41.03 -9.35
N CYS A 506 5.80 -40.38 -9.49
CA CYS A 506 4.48 -40.98 -9.23
C CYS A 506 4.18 -42.12 -10.22
N ASN A 507 4.46 -41.90 -11.51
CA ASN A 507 4.34 -42.92 -12.55
C ASN A 507 5.24 -44.14 -12.24
N LYS A 508 6.51 -43.92 -11.92
CA LYS A 508 7.45 -44.98 -11.55
C LYS A 508 7.07 -45.72 -10.28
N SER A 509 6.39 -45.09 -9.32
CA SER A 509 6.02 -45.68 -8.02
C SER A 509 4.63 -46.35 -7.97
N ASP A 510 3.82 -46.27 -9.04
CA ASP A 510 2.42 -46.72 -9.06
C ASP A 510 1.57 -45.95 -8.03
N ILE A 511 1.71 -44.62 -8.05
CA ILE A 511 0.95 -43.64 -7.26
C ILE A 511 0.23 -42.69 -8.24
N LYS A 512 -1.04 -42.37 -7.98
CA LYS A 512 -1.81 -41.41 -8.78
C LYS A 512 -1.41 -39.97 -8.40
N LEU A 513 -1.00 -39.16 -9.37
CA LEU A 513 -0.83 -37.71 -9.21
C LEU A 513 -2.12 -36.99 -9.60
N VAL A 514 -2.48 -35.93 -8.88
CA VAL A 514 -3.69 -35.12 -9.09
C VAL A 514 -3.34 -33.65 -8.91
N ILE A 515 -3.78 -32.78 -9.82
CA ILE A 515 -3.71 -31.33 -9.63
C ILE A 515 -5.04 -30.85 -9.03
N ARG A 516 -4.99 -29.99 -8.01
CA ARG A 516 -6.13 -29.23 -7.48
C ARG A 516 -5.65 -27.85 -7.07
N GLU A 517 -6.26 -26.79 -7.62
CA GLU A 517 -5.88 -25.38 -7.36
C GLU A 517 -5.81 -25.03 -5.86
N ARG A 518 -6.69 -25.64 -5.06
CA ARG A 518 -6.76 -25.44 -3.60
C ARG A 518 -6.37 -26.72 -2.86
N LEU A 519 -5.55 -26.54 -1.82
CA LEU A 519 -5.08 -27.56 -0.90
C LEU A 519 -5.47 -27.13 0.53
N PRO A 520 -6.77 -27.10 0.88
CA PRO A 520 -7.25 -26.36 2.05
C PRO A 520 -6.71 -26.93 3.37
N GLU A 521 -6.46 -28.23 3.46
CA GLU A 521 -5.85 -28.86 4.63
C GLU A 521 -4.37 -28.44 4.79
N LEU A 522 -3.62 -28.32 3.69
CA LEU A 522 -2.24 -27.81 3.71
C LEU A 522 -2.18 -26.29 3.98
N ASP A 523 -3.11 -25.51 3.42
CA ASP A 523 -3.21 -24.08 3.68
C ASP A 523 -3.53 -23.80 5.16
N GLU A 524 -4.45 -24.55 5.76
CA GLU A 524 -4.80 -24.46 7.18
C GLU A 524 -3.61 -24.82 8.09
N VAL A 525 -2.79 -25.81 7.73
CA VAL A 525 -1.53 -26.10 8.43
C VAL A 525 -0.57 -24.90 8.39
N ILE A 526 -0.41 -24.24 7.24
CA ILE A 526 0.48 -23.07 7.13
C ILE A 526 -0.08 -21.87 7.90
N ILE A 527 -1.40 -21.64 7.87
CA ILE A 527 -2.07 -20.60 8.66
C ILE A 527 -1.89 -20.86 10.17
N GLN A 528 -1.97 -22.12 10.62
CA GLN A 528 -1.69 -22.47 12.01
C GLN A 528 -0.22 -22.18 12.40
N MET A 529 0.74 -22.48 11.51
CA MET A 529 2.14 -22.10 11.71
C MET A 529 2.33 -20.58 11.79
N GLU A 530 1.67 -19.79 10.92
CA GLU A 530 1.73 -18.32 10.94
C GLU A 530 1.21 -17.74 12.27
N ASN A 531 0.15 -18.33 12.84
CA ASN A 531 -0.38 -17.96 14.16
C ASN A 531 0.53 -18.37 15.34
N GLU A 532 1.51 -19.24 15.15
CA GLU A 532 2.51 -19.58 16.18
C GLU A 532 3.79 -18.71 16.09
N PHE A 533 4.05 -18.07 14.95
CA PHE A 533 5.22 -17.21 14.72
C PHE A 533 4.98 -15.71 14.94
N ASN A 534 3.72 -15.26 14.89
CA ASN A 534 3.31 -13.88 15.20
C ASN A 534 3.14 -13.65 16.71
#